data_AF-A0A9D2J335-F1
#
_entry.id   AF-A0A9D2J335-F1
#
_cell.length_a   1.000
_cell.length_b   1.000
_cell.length_c   1.000
_cell.angle_alpha   90.00
_cell.angle_beta   90.00
_cell.angle_gamma   90.00
#
_symmetry.space_group_name_H-M   'P 1'
#
loop_
_entity.id
_entity.type
_entity.pdbx_description
1 polymer ?
#
loop_
_entity_poly.entity_id
_entity_poly.type
_entity_poly.pdbx_seq_one_letter_code
_entity_poly.pdbx_strand_id
1 'polypeptide(L)'
;MSETPVPAEPYICPHCEATHEHDHVDERAVVGHYRTRLAVVCGVRALLVLLAVAGVLLWLPPTAGLTLVGAGVLAWVLATAAGLLVASVDLARRGGDAQQAASERRLVTVSVLTGAALTPVLALLVALVGRAWADEGAVTVLSVSAAAATGWLAGSAGAEVVRALRLRSLLVADTRAGEVARASAVRHREHTGEWRQLGTVVATALLVGLWVALCQLMPVVAVVLVPLHLALVAGTRRLVNDQSRTR
;
A
#
# COMPACT_ATOMS: atom_id res chain seq x y z
N MET A 1 -32.68 -30.24 -50.14
CA MET A 1 -31.71 -29.29 -50.73
C MET A 1 -31.29 -28.37 -49.60
N SER A 2 -30.10 -28.59 -49.05
CA SER A 2 -29.58 -27.78 -47.96
C SER A 2 -28.84 -26.60 -48.57
N GLU A 3 -29.41 -25.40 -48.46
CA GLU A 3 -28.72 -24.16 -48.83
C GLU A 3 -27.55 -23.97 -47.87
N THR A 4 -26.34 -24.20 -48.36
CA THR A 4 -25.11 -23.74 -47.70
C THR A 4 -25.12 -22.22 -47.75
N PRO A 5 -25.13 -21.52 -46.59
CA PRO A 5 -25.07 -20.06 -46.58
C PRO A 5 -23.75 -19.61 -47.22
N VAL A 6 -23.85 -18.61 -48.10
CA VAL A 6 -22.70 -17.95 -48.71
C VAL A 6 -21.75 -17.51 -47.59
N PRO A 7 -20.44 -17.81 -47.65
CA PRO A 7 -19.50 -17.36 -46.63
C PRO A 7 -19.55 -15.83 -46.59
N ALA A 8 -19.93 -15.28 -45.43
CA ALA A 8 -19.91 -13.84 -45.20
C ALA A 8 -18.52 -13.31 -45.53
N GLU A 9 -18.45 -12.22 -46.30
CA GLU A 9 -17.18 -11.57 -46.62
C GLU A 9 -16.40 -11.33 -45.31
N PRO A 10 -15.11 -11.69 -45.26
CA PRO A 10 -14.32 -11.51 -44.05
C PRO A 10 -14.31 -10.02 -43.71
N TYR A 11 -14.79 -9.68 -42.52
CA TYR A 11 -14.73 -8.32 -42.01
C TYR A 11 -13.26 -7.87 -41.98
N ILE A 12 -12.91 -6.83 -42.73
CA ILE A 12 -11.59 -6.22 -42.71
C ILE A 12 -11.75 -4.84 -42.10
N CYS A 13 -11.02 -4.59 -41.02
CA CYS A 13 -11.03 -3.29 -40.40
C CYS A 13 -10.46 -2.22 -41.35
N PRO A 14 -11.18 -1.10 -41.59
CA PRO A 14 -10.78 -0.08 -42.56
C PRO A 14 -9.50 0.69 -42.18
N HIS A 15 -8.99 0.53 -40.96
CA HIS A 15 -7.84 1.28 -40.46
C HIS A 15 -6.54 0.48 -40.33
N CYS A 16 -6.61 -0.85 -40.28
CA CYS A 16 -5.43 -1.68 -40.01
C CYS A 16 -5.47 -3.07 -40.65
N GLU A 17 -6.42 -3.33 -41.55
CA GLU A 17 -6.56 -4.58 -42.30
C GLU A 17 -6.78 -5.83 -41.44
N ALA A 18 -7.02 -5.68 -40.13
CA ALA A 18 -7.29 -6.83 -39.26
C ALA A 18 -8.64 -7.47 -39.60
N THR A 19 -8.64 -8.79 -39.64
CA THR A 19 -9.78 -9.63 -40.04
C THR A 19 -10.79 -9.90 -38.91
N HIS A 20 -10.62 -9.22 -37.77
CA HIS A 20 -11.46 -9.37 -36.59
C HIS A 20 -11.82 -7.99 -36.01
N GLU A 21 -13.00 -7.92 -35.39
CA GLU A 21 -13.47 -6.74 -34.69
C GLU A 21 -12.53 -6.43 -33.51
N HIS A 22 -12.00 -5.21 -33.48
CA HIS A 22 -11.15 -4.73 -32.41
C HIS A 22 -11.34 -3.22 -32.26
N ASP A 23 -11.14 -2.73 -31.04
CA ASP A 23 -11.37 -1.34 -30.68
C ASP A 23 -10.12 -0.50 -31.00
N HIS A 24 -10.28 0.59 -31.76
CA HIS A 24 -9.20 1.54 -32.05
C HIS A 24 -9.03 2.49 -30.87
N VAL A 25 -8.21 2.05 -29.92
CA VAL A 25 -7.93 2.85 -28.74
C VAL A 25 -6.88 3.91 -29.08
N ASP A 26 -7.26 5.19 -28.98
CA ASP A 26 -6.29 6.28 -29.00
C ASP A 26 -5.42 6.23 -27.74
N GLU A 27 -4.26 5.58 -27.86
CA GLU A 27 -3.27 5.44 -26.79
C GLU A 27 -2.88 6.80 -26.20
N ARG A 28 -2.75 7.85 -27.03
CA ARG A 28 -2.31 9.17 -26.56
C ARG A 28 -3.36 9.80 -25.67
N ALA A 29 -4.64 9.69 -26.05
CA ALA A 29 -5.74 10.17 -25.22
C ALA A 29 -5.83 9.41 -23.89
N VAL A 30 -5.71 8.07 -23.91
CA VAL A 30 -5.74 7.24 -22.70
C VAL A 30 -4.59 7.58 -21.76
N VAL A 31 -3.36 7.65 -22.28
CA VAL A 31 -2.17 7.98 -21.49
C VAL A 31 -2.26 9.42 -20.94
N GLY A 32 -2.76 10.36 -21.74
CA GLY A 32 -3.01 11.74 -21.32
C GLY A 32 -3.96 11.82 -20.13
N HIS A 33 -5.13 11.18 -20.24
CA HIS A 33 -6.12 11.11 -19.17
C HIS A 33 -5.56 10.44 -17.91
N TYR A 34 -4.81 9.34 -18.09
CA TYR A 34 -4.22 8.61 -16.98
C TYR A 34 -3.18 9.46 -16.22
N ARG A 35 -2.33 10.21 -16.93
CA ARG A 35 -1.36 11.14 -16.33
C ARG A 35 -2.04 12.26 -15.53
N THR A 36 -3.13 12.82 -16.05
CA THR A 36 -3.92 13.84 -15.35
C THR A 36 -4.55 13.27 -14.10
N ARG A 37 -5.12 12.07 -14.17
CA ARG A 37 -5.69 11.37 -13.01
C ARG A 37 -4.64 11.12 -11.92
N LEU A 38 -3.45 10.63 -12.29
CA LEU A 38 -2.35 10.47 -11.34
C LEU A 38 -1.97 11.80 -10.67
N ALA A 39 -1.96 12.91 -11.42
CA ALA A 39 -1.71 14.24 -10.86
C ALA A 39 -2.78 14.64 -9.83
N VAL A 40 -4.06 14.47 -10.18
CA VAL A 40 -5.20 14.79 -9.31
C VAL A 40 -5.14 13.96 -8.02
N VAL A 41 -4.94 12.65 -8.13
CA VAL A 41 -4.89 11.77 -6.95
C VAL A 41 -3.68 12.11 -6.06
N CYS A 42 -2.52 12.45 -6.64
CA CYS A 42 -1.38 12.95 -5.86
C CYS A 42 -1.71 14.27 -5.15
N GLY A 43 -2.37 15.20 -5.82
CA GLY A 43 -2.83 16.46 -5.22
C GLY A 43 -3.79 16.23 -4.06
N VAL A 44 -4.78 15.34 -4.24
CA VAL A 44 -5.72 14.95 -3.17
C VAL A 44 -4.99 14.31 -2.00
N ARG A 45 -4.01 13.43 -2.23
CA ARG A 45 -3.19 12.83 -1.16
C ARG A 45 -2.40 13.87 -0.38
N ALA A 46 -1.71 14.76 -1.08
CA ALA A 46 -0.95 15.83 -0.45
C ALA A 46 -1.87 16.74 0.38
N LEU A 47 -3.03 17.11 -0.17
CA LEU A 47 -4.03 17.90 0.54
C LEU A 47 -4.54 17.18 1.80
N LEU A 48 -4.87 15.89 1.71
CA LEU A 48 -5.31 15.10 2.86
C LEU A 48 -4.25 15.04 3.97
N VAL A 49 -2.98 14.83 3.62
CA VAL A 49 -1.88 14.83 4.59
C VAL A 49 -1.72 16.21 5.22
N LEU A 50 -1.75 17.28 4.43
CA LEU A 50 -1.64 18.65 4.93
C LEU A 50 -2.79 19.00 5.89
N LEU A 51 -4.03 18.65 5.53
CA LEU A 51 -5.20 18.87 6.38
C LEU A 51 -5.12 18.04 7.67
N ALA A 52 -4.67 16.79 7.61
CA ALA A 52 -4.49 15.95 8.78
C ALA A 52 -3.42 16.51 9.73
N VAL A 53 -2.26 16.94 9.19
CA VAL A 53 -1.20 17.58 9.96
C VAL A 53 -1.69 18.89 10.58
N ALA A 54 -2.38 19.74 9.81
CA ALA A 54 -2.97 20.96 10.34
C ALA A 54 -3.95 20.67 11.48
N GLY A 55 -4.81 19.65 11.33
CA GLY A 55 -5.73 19.19 12.38
C GLY A 55 -5.01 18.79 13.66
N VAL A 56 -3.91 18.04 13.56
CA VAL A 56 -3.07 17.67 14.71
C VAL A 56 -2.48 18.90 15.40
N LEU A 57 -1.96 19.86 14.62
CA LEU A 57 -1.35 21.08 15.15
C LEU A 57 -2.36 22.07 15.76
N LEU A 58 -3.64 21.95 15.44
CA LEU A 58 -4.69 22.70 16.12
C LEU A 58 -4.98 22.17 17.54
N TRP A 59 -4.65 20.91 17.82
CA TRP A 59 -4.99 20.22 19.08
C TRP A 59 -3.77 20.05 20.01
N LEU A 60 -2.56 20.05 19.45
CA LEU A 60 -1.32 19.81 20.17
C LEU A 60 -0.34 20.96 19.94
N PRO A 61 0.54 21.27 20.93
CA PRO A 61 1.68 22.15 20.72
C PRO A 61 2.51 21.70 19.51
N PRO A 62 3.06 22.60 18.68
CA PRO A 62 3.73 22.23 17.44
C PRO A 62 4.86 21.21 17.63
N THR A 63 5.62 21.34 18.72
CA THR A 63 6.69 20.39 19.05
C THR A 63 6.15 18.99 19.32
N ALA A 64 5.13 18.86 20.18
CA ALA A 64 4.50 17.57 20.50
C ALA A 64 3.74 16.97 19.31
N GLY A 65 3.02 17.80 18.55
CA GLY A 65 2.30 17.35 17.35
C GLY A 65 3.25 16.80 16.30
N LEU A 66 4.33 17.54 15.98
CA LEU A 66 5.30 17.12 14.97
C LEU A 66 6.13 15.90 15.43
N THR A 67 6.48 15.79 16.71
CA THR A 67 7.18 14.60 17.21
C THR A 67 6.32 13.34 17.11
N LEU A 68 5.02 13.42 17.44
CA LEU A 68 4.11 12.28 17.34
C LEU A 68 3.77 11.90 15.89
N VAL A 69 3.58 12.90 15.01
CA VAL A 69 3.48 12.65 13.56
C VAL A 69 4.76 12.01 13.05
N GLY A 70 5.93 12.51 13.45
CA GLY A 70 7.24 11.93 13.12
C GLY A 70 7.38 10.49 13.61
N ALA A 71 6.90 10.18 14.82
CA ALA A 71 6.88 8.82 15.34
C ALA A 71 5.98 7.90 14.51
N GLY A 72 4.82 8.37 14.06
CA GLY A 72 3.94 7.64 13.15
C GLY A 72 4.59 7.37 11.78
N VAL A 73 5.29 8.36 11.22
CA VAL A 73 6.08 8.19 9.97
C VAL A 73 7.18 7.15 10.19
N LEU A 74 7.93 7.26 11.29
CA LEU A 74 9.02 6.34 11.61
C LEU A 74 8.50 4.91 11.80
N ALA A 75 7.37 4.74 12.48
CA ALA A 75 6.70 3.45 12.61
C ALA A 75 6.36 2.85 11.24
N TRP A 76 5.78 3.64 10.33
CA TRP A 76 5.50 3.19 8.97
C TRP A 76 6.77 2.78 8.21
N VAL A 77 7.85 3.58 8.32
CA VAL A 77 9.15 3.27 7.70
C VAL A 77 9.71 1.97 8.24
N LEU A 78 9.71 1.76 9.56
CA LEU A 78 10.20 0.54 10.20
C LEU A 78 9.38 -0.68 9.79
N ALA A 79 8.05 -0.59 9.77
CA ALA A 79 7.18 -1.67 9.31
C ALA A 79 7.49 -2.08 7.86
N THR A 80 7.64 -1.08 7.00
CA THR A 80 7.91 -1.28 5.57
C THR A 80 9.31 -1.86 5.34
N ALA A 81 10.33 -1.31 6.01
CA ALA A 81 11.71 -1.77 5.91
C ALA A 81 11.87 -3.21 6.42
N ALA A 82 11.28 -3.53 7.57
CA ALA A 82 11.29 -4.88 8.12
C ALA A 82 10.57 -5.87 7.21
N GLY A 83 9.41 -5.48 6.66
CA GLY A 83 8.68 -6.30 5.69
C GLY A 83 9.49 -6.58 4.43
N LEU A 84 10.14 -5.55 3.86
CA LEU A 84 11.01 -5.71 2.69
C LEU A 84 12.24 -6.57 3.00
N LEU A 85 12.86 -6.40 4.17
CA LEU A 85 14.01 -7.18 4.59
C LEU A 85 13.66 -8.66 4.74
N VAL A 86 12.56 -8.98 5.42
CA VAL A 86 12.10 -10.37 5.60
C VAL A 86 11.74 -11.00 4.26
N ALA A 87 11.05 -10.26 3.39
CA ALA A 87 10.72 -10.75 2.04
C ALA A 87 11.98 -10.99 1.17
N SER A 88 12.96 -10.09 1.24
CA SER A 88 14.22 -10.21 0.50
C SER A 88 15.05 -11.40 0.98
N VAL A 89 15.12 -11.62 2.30
CA VAL A 89 15.81 -12.78 2.89
C VAL A 89 15.10 -14.08 2.54
N ASP A 90 13.76 -14.12 2.58
CA ASP A 90 12.99 -15.30 2.20
C ASP A 90 13.17 -15.65 0.71
N LEU A 91 13.27 -14.65 -0.17
CA LEU A 91 13.60 -14.87 -1.58
C LEU A 91 15.03 -15.37 -1.78
N ALA A 92 16.01 -14.73 -1.15
CA ALA A 92 17.42 -15.10 -1.27
C ALA A 92 17.69 -16.55 -0.81
N ARG A 93 16.97 -17.01 0.22
CA ARG A 93 17.11 -18.38 0.75
C ARG A 93 16.57 -19.48 -0.16
N ARG A 94 15.73 -19.14 -1.15
CA ARG A 94 15.03 -20.13 -1.98
C ARG A 94 15.59 -20.23 -3.40
N GLY A 95 16.85 -19.87 -3.59
CA GLY A 95 17.54 -19.81 -4.88
C GLY A 95 17.03 -20.81 -5.92
N GLY A 96 16.51 -20.28 -7.03
CA GLY A 96 15.99 -21.06 -8.15
C GLY A 96 15.27 -20.19 -9.19
N ASP A 97 15.55 -20.45 -10.48
CA ASP A 97 15.04 -19.76 -11.68
C ASP A 97 13.54 -19.93 -11.97
N ALA A 98 12.74 -20.38 -11.00
CA ALA A 98 11.33 -20.68 -11.22
C ALA A 98 10.44 -19.43 -10.99
N GLN A 99 10.06 -18.81 -12.12
CA GLN A 99 8.94 -17.87 -12.28
C GLN A 99 9.01 -16.56 -11.48
N GLN A 100 9.64 -15.55 -12.10
CA GLN A 100 9.65 -14.14 -11.68
C GLN A 100 8.28 -13.60 -11.21
N ALA A 101 7.17 -14.00 -11.85
CA ALA A 101 5.84 -13.55 -11.44
C ALA A 101 5.36 -14.16 -10.10
N ALA A 102 5.77 -15.39 -9.79
CA ALA A 102 5.45 -16.04 -8.52
C ALA A 102 6.31 -15.46 -7.38
N SER A 103 7.57 -15.10 -7.68
CA SER A 103 8.46 -14.46 -6.70
C SER A 103 8.01 -13.03 -6.35
N GLU A 104 7.50 -12.25 -7.30
CA GLU A 104 6.95 -10.91 -7.05
C GLU A 104 5.72 -10.93 -6.13
N ARG A 105 4.70 -11.74 -6.44
CA ARG A 105 3.50 -11.85 -5.59
C ARG A 105 3.86 -12.29 -4.17
N ARG A 106 4.85 -13.17 -4.06
CA ARG A 106 5.33 -13.70 -2.78
C ARG A 106 6.11 -12.65 -1.99
N LEU A 107 6.95 -11.86 -2.65
CA LEU A 107 7.64 -10.72 -2.05
C LEU A 107 6.62 -9.79 -1.38
N VAL A 108 5.61 -9.39 -2.14
CA VAL A 108 4.54 -8.49 -1.66
C VAL A 108 3.76 -9.14 -0.51
N THR A 109 3.41 -10.41 -0.62
CA THR A 109 2.64 -11.10 0.43
C THR A 109 3.43 -11.21 1.74
N VAL A 110 4.69 -11.62 1.66
CA VAL A 110 5.56 -11.75 2.85
C VAL A 110 5.83 -10.40 3.48
N SER A 111 6.09 -9.36 2.66
CA SER A 111 6.35 -8.02 3.19
C SER A 111 5.11 -7.42 3.88
N VAL A 112 3.93 -7.54 3.26
CA VAL A 112 2.66 -7.06 3.84
C VAL A 112 2.31 -7.80 5.12
N LEU A 113 2.42 -9.13 5.15
CA LEU A 113 2.12 -9.92 6.36
C LEU A 113 3.09 -9.60 7.50
N THR A 114 4.36 -9.39 7.18
CA THR A 114 5.37 -9.01 8.19
C THR A 114 5.08 -7.61 8.73
N GLY A 115 4.79 -6.64 7.87
CA GLY A 115 4.41 -5.29 8.30
C GLY A 115 3.13 -5.29 9.16
N ALA A 116 2.13 -6.08 8.78
CA ALA A 116 0.89 -6.25 9.54
C ALA A 116 1.16 -6.86 10.93
N ALA A 117 2.02 -7.88 11.02
CA ALA A 117 2.39 -8.50 12.29
C ALA A 117 3.16 -7.55 13.22
N LEU A 118 3.95 -6.62 12.66
CA LEU A 118 4.71 -5.63 13.43
C LEU A 118 3.89 -4.40 13.84
N THR A 119 2.76 -4.15 13.17
CA THR A 119 1.88 -3.00 13.43
C THR A 119 1.51 -2.85 14.92
N PRO A 120 1.05 -3.89 15.65
CA PRO A 120 0.72 -3.72 17.06
C PRO A 120 1.92 -3.41 17.96
N VAL A 121 3.13 -3.91 17.63
CA VAL A 121 4.37 -3.58 18.37
C VAL A 121 4.72 -2.12 18.18
N LEU A 122 4.67 -1.65 16.94
CA LEU A 122 4.97 -0.26 16.60
C LEU A 122 3.93 0.69 17.19
N ALA A 123 2.65 0.31 17.20
CA ALA A 123 1.60 1.05 17.87
C ALA A 123 1.84 1.19 19.38
N LEU A 124 2.31 0.11 20.04
CA LEU A 124 2.70 0.16 21.44
C LEU A 124 3.88 1.12 21.68
N LEU A 125 4.92 1.07 20.84
CA LEU A 125 6.06 2.00 20.96
C LEU A 125 5.62 3.46 20.80
N VAL A 126 4.75 3.75 19.82
CA VAL A 126 4.21 5.10 19.62
C VAL A 126 3.33 5.53 20.80
N ALA A 127 2.52 4.62 21.36
CA ALA A 127 1.73 4.90 22.56
C ALA A 127 2.62 5.25 23.77
N LEU A 128 3.73 4.52 23.97
CA LEU A 128 4.70 4.81 25.04
C LEU A 128 5.37 6.18 24.85
N VAL A 129 5.73 6.53 23.61
CA VAL A 129 6.22 7.88 23.30
C VAL A 129 5.15 8.92 23.62
N GLY A 130 3.90 8.69 23.22
CA GLY A 130 2.78 9.60 23.51
C GLY A 130 2.59 9.89 25.00
N ARG A 131 2.77 8.87 25.86
CA ARG A 131 2.69 9.05 27.32
C ARG A 131 3.81 9.88 27.92
N ALA A 132 4.99 9.90 27.29
CA ALA A 132 6.08 10.74 27.75
C ALA A 132 5.84 12.25 27.47
N TRP A 133 4.92 12.57 26.56
CA TRP A 133 4.67 13.93 26.09
C TRP A 133 3.29 14.50 26.45
N ALA A 134 2.35 13.67 26.92
CA ALA A 134 0.98 14.09 27.15
C ALA A 134 0.48 13.68 28.55
N ASP A 135 -0.11 14.63 29.27
CA ASP A 135 -0.75 14.40 30.58
C ASP A 135 -1.93 13.41 30.46
N GLU A 136 -2.21 12.66 31.53
CA GLU A 136 -3.20 11.59 31.51
C GLU A 136 -4.65 12.12 31.37
N GLY A 137 -5.28 11.90 30.20
CA GLY A 137 -6.66 12.29 29.95
C GLY A 137 -7.25 11.73 28.65
N ALA A 138 -8.58 11.70 28.50
CA ALA A 138 -9.22 11.15 27.30
C ALA A 138 -8.91 11.95 26.02
N VAL A 139 -8.71 13.27 26.15
CA VAL A 139 -8.31 14.16 25.06
C VAL A 139 -6.89 13.82 24.57
N THR A 140 -6.01 13.31 25.44
CA THR A 140 -4.64 12.95 25.06
C THR A 140 -4.55 11.60 24.34
N VAL A 141 -5.45 10.65 24.62
CA VAL A 141 -5.56 9.41 23.85
C VAL A 141 -5.95 9.68 22.39
N LEU A 142 -6.96 10.54 22.19
CA LEU A 142 -7.43 10.92 20.85
C LEU A 142 -6.39 11.72 20.07
N SER A 143 -5.71 12.68 20.71
CA SER A 143 -4.70 13.49 20.02
C SER A 143 -3.45 12.68 19.65
N VAL A 144 -2.97 11.79 20.52
CA VAL A 144 -1.83 10.91 20.24
C VAL A 144 -2.16 9.92 19.12
N SER A 145 -3.34 9.27 19.18
CA SER A 145 -3.77 8.32 18.14
C SER A 145 -3.98 9.00 16.78
N ALA A 146 -4.56 10.20 16.76
CA ALA A 146 -4.72 10.98 15.54
C ALA A 146 -3.37 11.43 14.94
N ALA A 147 -2.42 11.84 15.78
CA ALA A 147 -1.07 12.19 15.33
C ALA A 147 -0.33 10.97 14.75
N ALA A 148 -0.43 9.82 15.40
CA ALA A 148 0.16 8.57 14.90
C ALA A 148 -0.46 8.13 13.56
N ALA A 149 -1.79 8.17 13.45
CA ALA A 149 -2.50 7.89 12.21
C ALA A 149 -2.08 8.85 11.09
N THR A 150 -1.92 10.14 11.40
CA THR A 150 -1.45 11.17 10.47
C THR A 150 -0.04 10.88 9.98
N GLY A 151 0.87 10.48 10.87
CA GLY A 151 2.23 10.08 10.49
C GLY A 151 2.25 8.85 9.58
N TRP A 152 1.45 7.83 9.90
CA TRP A 152 1.30 6.65 9.06
C TRP A 152 0.71 6.97 7.68
N LEU A 153 -0.30 7.85 7.65
CA LEU A 153 -0.90 8.38 6.42
C LEU A 153 0.15 9.12 5.58
N ALA A 154 0.97 9.97 6.20
CA ALA A 154 2.01 10.72 5.51
C ALA A 154 3.07 9.81 4.87
N GLY A 155 3.55 8.80 5.59
CA GLY A 155 4.51 7.83 5.07
C GLY A 155 3.96 7.04 3.89
N SER A 156 2.76 6.47 4.05
CA SER A 156 2.09 5.70 3.00
C SER A 156 1.71 6.55 1.78
N ALA A 157 1.16 7.75 1.98
CA ALA A 157 0.84 8.68 0.90
C ALA A 157 2.10 9.15 0.16
N GLY A 158 3.19 9.40 0.88
CA GLY A 158 4.49 9.77 0.29
C GLY A 158 5.01 8.71 -0.67
N ALA A 159 4.99 7.43 -0.25
CA ALA A 159 5.39 6.32 -1.12
C ALA A 159 4.53 6.24 -2.40
N GLU A 160 3.21 6.45 -2.27
CA GLU A 160 2.28 6.46 -3.40
C GLU A 160 2.50 7.64 -4.35
N VAL A 161 2.82 8.82 -3.82
CA VAL A 161 3.17 9.99 -4.63
C VAL A 161 4.45 9.72 -5.42
N VAL A 162 5.50 9.18 -4.77
CA VAL A 162 6.75 8.82 -5.45
C VAL A 162 6.48 7.78 -6.55
N ARG A 163 5.67 6.76 -6.27
CA ARG A 163 5.27 5.75 -7.26
C ARG A 163 4.53 6.38 -8.44
N ALA A 164 3.57 7.26 -8.17
CA ALA A 164 2.80 7.93 -9.22
C ALA A 164 3.66 8.88 -10.06
N LEU A 165 4.61 9.61 -9.46
CA LEU A 165 5.55 10.44 -10.20
C LEU A 165 6.46 9.61 -11.11
N ARG A 166 7.00 8.50 -10.62
CA ARG A 166 7.78 7.55 -11.44
C ARG A 166 6.96 6.94 -12.58
N LEU A 167 5.70 6.59 -12.32
CA LEU A 167 4.81 6.08 -13.36
C LEU A 167 4.51 7.16 -14.41
N ARG A 168 4.26 8.40 -13.99
CA ARG A 168 4.06 9.54 -14.91
C ARG A 168 5.27 9.81 -15.79
N SER A 169 6.50 9.64 -15.28
CA SER A 169 7.71 9.77 -16.09
C SER A 169 7.87 8.60 -17.06
N LEU A 170 7.57 7.37 -16.63
CA LEU A 170 7.63 6.19 -17.51
C LEU A 170 6.64 6.28 -18.68
N LEU A 171 5.44 6.83 -18.46
CA LEU A 171 4.41 6.97 -19.50
C LEU A 171 4.78 7.90 -20.66
N VAL A 172 5.81 8.75 -20.51
CA VAL A 172 6.30 9.65 -21.57
C VAL A 172 7.66 9.19 -22.10
N ALA A 173 8.28 8.20 -21.46
CA ALA A 173 9.61 7.75 -21.84
C ALA A 173 9.53 6.87 -23.10
N ASP A 174 10.35 7.20 -24.10
CA ASP A 174 10.58 6.38 -25.30
C ASP A 174 11.55 5.24 -24.99
N THR A 175 11.16 4.41 -24.04
CA THR A 175 11.92 3.24 -23.59
C THR A 175 11.01 2.01 -23.59
N ARG A 176 11.59 0.82 -23.64
CA ARG A 176 10.84 -0.44 -23.50
C ARG A 176 9.98 -0.48 -22.24
N ALA A 177 10.48 0.09 -21.13
CA ALA A 177 9.72 0.21 -19.88
C ALA A 177 8.52 1.15 -20.02
N GLY A 178 8.67 2.24 -20.78
CA GLY A 178 7.60 3.17 -21.09
C GLY A 178 6.53 2.58 -22.02
N GLU A 179 6.92 1.80 -23.02
CA GLU A 179 5.99 1.03 -23.87
C GLU A 179 5.15 0.06 -23.05
N VAL A 180 5.80 -0.72 -22.15
CA VAL A 180 5.08 -1.63 -21.25
C VAL A 180 4.14 -0.88 -20.31
N ALA A 181 4.54 0.28 -19.80
CA ALA A 181 3.70 1.12 -18.96
C ALA A 181 2.46 1.65 -19.73
N ARG A 182 2.63 2.09 -20.97
CA ARG A 182 1.53 2.57 -21.84
C ARG A 182 0.60 1.43 -22.22
N ALA A 183 1.13 0.27 -22.61
CA ALA A 183 0.34 -0.93 -22.87
C ALA A 183 -0.42 -1.41 -21.62
N SER A 184 0.16 -1.26 -20.43
CA SER A 184 -0.52 -1.53 -19.16
C SER A 184 -1.67 -0.55 -18.90
N ALA A 185 -1.46 0.74 -19.14
CA ALA A 185 -2.48 1.78 -18.98
C ALA A 185 -3.67 1.57 -19.92
N VAL A 186 -3.43 1.16 -21.17
CA VAL A 186 -4.49 0.81 -22.13
C VAL A 186 -5.26 -0.44 -21.66
N ARG A 187 -4.56 -1.50 -21.25
CA ARG A 187 -5.22 -2.74 -20.75
C ARG A 187 -6.08 -2.53 -19.51
N HIS A 188 -5.69 -1.61 -18.63
CA HIS A 188 -6.38 -1.36 -17.37
C HIS A 188 -7.21 -0.07 -17.39
N ARG A 189 -7.52 0.48 -18.57
CA ARG A 189 -8.23 1.77 -18.73
C ARG A 189 -9.57 1.82 -17.99
N GLU A 190 -10.26 0.68 -17.89
CA GLU A 190 -11.57 0.52 -17.23
C GLU A 190 -11.44 0.19 -15.73
N HIS A 191 -10.29 -0.31 -15.28
CA HIS A 191 -10.08 -0.80 -13.92
C HIS A 191 -9.11 0.12 -13.16
N THR A 192 -9.54 1.34 -12.91
CA THR A 192 -8.71 2.35 -12.24
C THR A 192 -8.89 2.30 -10.73
N GLY A 193 -7.99 1.56 -10.08
CA GLY A 193 -8.01 1.29 -8.63
C GLY A 193 -7.44 2.40 -7.74
N GLU A 194 -7.12 3.58 -8.27
CA GLU A 194 -6.40 4.66 -7.56
C GLU A 194 -7.23 5.22 -6.40
N TRP A 195 -8.55 5.36 -6.59
CA TRP A 195 -9.48 5.82 -5.56
C TRP A 195 -9.69 4.77 -4.47
N ARG A 196 -9.81 3.50 -4.87
CA ARG A 196 -9.84 2.38 -3.90
C ARG A 196 -8.55 2.36 -3.08
N GLN A 197 -7.42 2.61 -3.72
CA GLN A 197 -6.14 2.65 -3.06
C GLN A 197 -6.01 3.82 -2.08
N LEU A 198 -6.53 5.00 -2.44
CA LEU A 198 -6.66 6.13 -1.52
C LEU A 198 -7.46 5.71 -0.27
N GLY A 199 -8.61 5.05 -0.46
CA GLY A 199 -9.43 4.52 0.62
C GLY A 199 -8.68 3.52 1.50
N THR A 200 -7.91 2.60 0.92
CA THR A 200 -7.09 1.65 1.70
C THR A 200 -5.98 2.31 2.51
N VAL A 201 -5.36 3.37 1.97
CA VAL A 201 -4.32 4.13 2.67
C VAL A 201 -4.91 4.86 3.88
N VAL A 202 -6.08 5.49 3.71
CA VAL A 202 -6.79 6.12 4.83
C VAL A 202 -7.24 5.08 5.86
N ALA A 203 -7.84 3.96 5.42
CA ALA A 203 -8.30 2.91 6.32
C ALA A 203 -7.18 2.29 7.15
N THR A 204 -6.01 2.03 6.55
CA THR A 204 -4.84 1.49 7.28
C THR A 204 -4.27 2.49 8.28
N ALA A 205 -4.22 3.79 7.94
CA ALA A 205 -3.83 4.83 8.88
C ALA A 205 -4.79 4.92 10.08
N LEU A 206 -6.10 4.88 9.85
CA LEU A 206 -7.11 4.86 10.91
C LEU A 206 -7.00 3.62 11.80
N LEU A 207 -6.75 2.45 11.20
CA LEU A 207 -6.55 1.21 11.95
C LEU A 207 -5.31 1.29 12.85
N VAL A 208 -4.23 1.93 12.39
CA VAL A 208 -3.03 2.17 13.21
C VAL A 208 -3.34 3.14 14.35
N GLY A 209 -4.08 4.22 14.08
CA GLY A 209 -4.57 5.13 15.13
C GLY A 209 -5.40 4.39 16.18
N LEU A 210 -6.30 3.51 15.75
CA LEU A 210 -7.09 2.66 16.64
C LEU A 210 -6.19 1.75 17.49
N TRP A 211 -5.17 1.11 16.90
CA TRP A 211 -4.21 0.31 17.65
C TRP A 211 -3.46 1.13 18.71
N VAL A 212 -3.00 2.34 18.35
CA VAL A 212 -2.33 3.25 19.30
C VAL A 212 -3.28 3.64 20.44
N ALA A 213 -4.54 3.94 20.14
CA ALA A 213 -5.55 4.24 21.14
C ALA A 213 -5.81 3.05 22.07
N LEU A 214 -5.92 1.83 21.54
CA LEU A 214 -6.08 0.61 22.34
C LEU A 214 -4.85 0.36 23.24
N CYS A 215 -3.63 0.58 22.73
CA CYS A 215 -2.41 0.49 23.52
C CYS A 215 -2.33 1.55 24.64
N GLN A 216 -2.87 2.74 24.40
CA GLN A 216 -3.01 3.80 25.41
C GLN A 216 -4.05 3.44 26.49
N LEU A 217 -5.19 2.86 26.11
CA LEU A 217 -6.27 2.53 27.05
C LEU A 217 -5.98 1.28 27.89
N MET A 218 -5.34 0.27 27.29
CA MET A 218 -5.09 -1.02 27.93
C MET A 218 -3.61 -1.42 27.81
N PRO A 219 -2.68 -0.67 28.42
CA PRO A 219 -1.24 -0.90 28.25
C PRO A 219 -0.81 -2.28 28.73
N VAL A 220 -1.35 -2.75 29.85
CA VAL A 220 -1.02 -4.07 30.43
C VAL A 220 -1.44 -5.19 29.48
N VAL A 221 -2.64 -5.08 28.93
CA VAL A 221 -3.18 -6.05 27.97
C VAL A 221 -2.40 -6.01 26.65
N ALA A 222 -2.06 -4.83 26.15
CA ALA A 222 -1.26 -4.68 24.95
C ALA A 222 0.17 -5.24 25.12
N VAL A 223 0.83 -4.94 26.24
CA VAL A 223 2.18 -5.43 26.55
C VAL A 223 2.22 -6.96 26.63
N VAL A 224 1.13 -7.62 27.03
CA VAL A 224 1.06 -9.10 27.10
C VAL A 224 0.59 -9.72 25.79
N LEU A 225 -0.51 -9.22 25.20
CA LEU A 225 -1.12 -9.82 24.03
C LEU A 225 -0.31 -9.61 22.75
N VAL A 226 0.41 -8.49 22.62
CA VAL A 226 1.20 -8.23 21.40
C VAL A 226 2.37 -9.21 21.27
N PRO A 227 3.21 -9.43 22.31
CA PRO A 227 4.21 -10.49 22.28
C PRO A 227 3.60 -11.89 22.17
N LEU A 228 2.47 -12.15 22.83
CA LEU A 228 1.78 -13.44 22.74
C LEU A 228 1.29 -13.72 21.31
N HIS A 229 0.76 -12.72 20.60
CA HIS A 229 0.37 -12.83 19.20
C HIS A 229 1.57 -13.21 18.32
N LEU A 230 2.71 -12.55 18.51
CA LEU A 230 3.94 -12.89 17.80
C LEU A 230 4.45 -14.30 18.14
N ALA A 231 4.40 -14.69 19.42
CA ALA A 231 4.80 -16.02 19.86
C ALA A 231 3.89 -17.11 19.27
N LEU A 232 2.58 -16.89 19.21
CA LEU A 232 1.61 -17.80 18.59
C LEU A 232 1.82 -17.90 17.08
N VAL A 233 2.07 -16.79 16.39
CA VAL A 233 2.39 -16.80 14.94
C VAL A 233 3.72 -17.52 14.68
N ALA A 234 4.73 -17.33 15.53
CA ALA A 234 6.00 -18.04 15.41
C ALA A 234 5.86 -19.55 15.72
N GLY A 235 5.05 -19.90 16.73
CA GLY A 235 4.81 -21.28 17.16
C GLY A 235 4.01 -22.08 16.14
N THR A 236 2.92 -21.52 15.62
CA THR A 236 2.11 -22.16 14.56
C THR A 236 2.92 -22.43 13.30
N ARG A 237 3.81 -21.51 12.90
CA ARG A 237 4.72 -21.73 11.76
C ARG A 237 5.73 -22.85 11.99
N ARG A 238 6.23 -23.04 13.22
CA ARG A 238 7.11 -24.18 13.55
C ARG A 238 6.38 -25.51 13.43
N LEU A 239 5.18 -25.60 14.02
CA LEU A 239 4.38 -26.83 14.03
C LEU A 239 3.99 -27.30 12.63
N VAL A 240 3.60 -26.38 11.75
CA VAL A 240 3.27 -26.70 10.34
C VAL A 240 4.51 -27.17 9.57
N ASN A 241 5.67 -26.56 9.80
CA ASN A 241 6.91 -26.98 9.15
C ASN A 241 7.38 -28.38 9.61
N ASP A 242 7.22 -28.72 10.89
CA ASP A 242 7.63 -30.04 11.41
C ASP A 242 6.73 -31.18 10.89
N GLN A 243 5.43 -30.93 10.69
CA GLN A 243 4.51 -31.90 10.06
C GLN A 243 4.85 -32.18 8.59
N SER A 244 5.43 -31.22 7.88
CA SER A 244 5.82 -31.39 6.47
C SER A 244 7.12 -32.18 6.29
N ARG A 245 7.93 -32.36 7.35
CA ARG A 245 9.20 -33.12 7.32
C ARG A 245 9.05 -34.59 7.68
N THR A 246 7.93 -34.97 8.27
CA THR A 246 7.65 -36.33 8.77
C THR A 246 6.73 -37.14 7.85
N ARG A 247 6.37 -36.58 6.69
CA ARG A 247 5.72 -37.25 5.56
C ARG A 247 6.65 -37.26 4.37
#